data_AF-A0A1I3XA23-F1
#
_entry.id   AF-A0A1I3XA23-F1
#
_cell.length_a   1.000
_cell.length_b   1.000
_cell.length_c   1.000
_cell.angle_alpha   90.00
_cell.angle_beta   90.00
_cell.angle_gamma   90.00
#
_symmetry.space_group_name_H-M   'P 1'
#
loop_
_entity.id
_entity.type
_entity.pdbx_description
1 polymer ?
#
loop_
_entity_poly.entity_id
_entity_poly.type
_entity_poly.pdbx_seq_one_letter_code
_entity_poly.pdbx_strand_id
1 'polypeptide(L)'
;MEAHDGLSAGIAERAGFKGLWASRLSIASSLGFRDANEASWSQLVESVERIVNSTELPVLVGPDGGFGNFNNARLLARKLRQAV
;
A
#
# COMPACT_ATOMS: atom_id res chain seq x y z
N MET A 1 -0.02 8.84 8.95
CA MET A 1 0.36 9.66 7.78
C MET A 1 0.16 8.81 6.53
N GLU A 2 -0.22 9.40 5.42
CA GLU A 2 -0.29 8.66 4.14
C GLU A 2 1.12 8.41 3.58
N ALA A 3 1.36 7.24 2.98
CA ALA A 3 2.59 6.92 2.26
C ALA A 3 2.28 6.15 0.97
N HIS A 4 2.93 6.53 -0.12
CA HIS A 4 2.76 5.95 -1.46
C HIS A 4 4.05 5.33 -2.01
N ASP A 5 5.16 5.45 -1.28
CA ASP A 5 6.45 4.83 -1.55
C ASP A 5 7.32 4.76 -0.27
N GLY A 6 8.50 4.15 -0.36
CA GLY A 6 9.39 4.04 0.80
C GLY A 6 10.01 5.36 1.27
N LEU A 7 10.13 6.35 0.39
CA LEU A 7 10.70 7.65 0.77
C LEU A 7 9.73 8.44 1.65
N SER A 8 8.46 8.52 1.25
CA SER A 8 7.38 9.15 2.00
C SER A 8 7.17 8.47 3.36
N ALA A 9 7.28 7.14 3.42
CA ALA A 9 7.25 6.37 4.65
C ALA A 9 8.38 6.76 5.63
N GLY A 10 9.63 6.76 5.17
CA GLY A 10 10.77 7.17 6.00
C GLY A 10 10.71 8.64 6.43
N ILE A 11 10.16 9.54 5.59
CA ILE A 11 9.91 10.93 5.98
C ILE A 11 8.86 11.00 7.09
N ALA A 12 7.75 10.26 6.97
CA ALA A 12 6.70 10.23 7.97
C ALA A 12 7.21 9.69 9.33
N GLU A 13 8.05 8.65 9.31
CA GLU A 13 8.70 8.15 10.52
C GLU A 13 9.60 9.20 11.18
N ARG A 14 10.49 9.86 10.42
CA ARG A 14 11.35 10.93 10.94
C ARG A 14 10.56 12.14 11.44
N ALA A 15 9.40 12.40 10.84
CA ALA A 15 8.47 13.44 11.29
C ALA A 15 7.71 13.06 12.59
N GLY A 16 7.91 11.84 13.11
CA GLY A 16 7.38 11.41 14.41
C GLY A 16 5.97 10.82 14.37
N PHE A 17 5.43 10.52 13.17
CA PHE A 17 4.16 9.80 13.05
C PHE A 17 4.25 8.40 13.67
N LYS A 18 3.10 7.83 14.04
CA LYS A 18 3.00 6.55 14.76
C LYS A 18 2.42 5.41 13.93
N GLY A 19 2.12 5.68 12.67
CA GLY A 19 1.53 4.72 11.77
C GLY A 19 1.35 5.32 10.38
N LEU A 20 1.37 4.44 9.39
CA LEU A 20 1.22 4.78 7.99
C LEU A 20 -0.10 4.25 7.46
N TRP A 21 -0.65 4.98 6.51
CA TRP A 21 -1.77 4.55 5.69
C TRP A 21 -1.26 4.42 4.26
N ALA A 22 -1.16 3.19 3.75
CA ALA A 22 -0.84 2.93 2.36
C ALA A 22 -2.10 3.14 1.51
N SER A 23 -2.23 4.36 0.98
CA SER A 23 -3.42 4.80 0.23
C SER A 23 -3.40 4.29 -1.20
N ARG A 24 -4.44 3.54 -1.60
CA ARG A 24 -4.63 3.10 -2.98
C ARG A 24 -4.64 4.29 -3.95
N LEU A 25 -5.35 5.37 -3.60
CA LEU A 25 -5.40 6.59 -4.41
C LEU A 25 -4.01 7.16 -4.66
N SER A 26 -3.21 7.28 -3.61
CA SER A 26 -1.89 7.90 -3.68
C SER A 26 -0.89 7.02 -4.43
N ILE A 27 -0.92 5.71 -4.17
CA ILE A 27 -0.10 4.70 -4.86
C ILE A 27 -0.47 4.62 -6.35
N ALA A 28 -1.76 4.55 -6.68
CA ALA A 28 -2.20 4.52 -8.08
C ALA A 28 -1.78 5.80 -8.81
N SER A 29 -1.98 6.95 -8.17
CA SER A 29 -1.59 8.25 -8.75
C SER A 29 -0.08 8.36 -8.96
N SER A 30 0.75 7.87 -8.02
CA SER A 30 2.22 7.88 -8.17
C SER A 30 2.70 6.97 -9.29
N LEU A 31 1.95 5.91 -9.60
CA LEU A 31 2.16 5.02 -10.74
C LEU A 31 1.59 5.55 -12.07
N GLY A 32 0.94 6.71 -12.07
CA GLY A 32 0.32 7.31 -13.27
C GLY A 32 -1.05 6.72 -13.63
N PHE A 33 -1.69 6.00 -12.71
CA PHE A 33 -3.01 5.40 -12.88
C PHE A 33 -4.10 6.21 -12.18
N ARG A 34 -5.33 6.06 -12.65
CA ARG A 34 -6.51 6.50 -11.89
C ARG A 34 -6.78 5.54 -10.75
N ASP A 35 -7.43 6.05 -9.71
CA ASP A 35 -7.89 5.25 -8.57
C ASP A 35 -9.12 4.38 -8.92
N ALA A 36 -9.05 3.61 -10.00
CA ALA A 36 -10.15 2.86 -10.61
C ALA A 36 -9.76 1.40 -10.97
N ASN A 37 -8.90 0.78 -10.16
CA ASN A 37 -8.34 -0.57 -10.38
C ASN A 37 -7.52 -0.72 -11.68
N GLU A 38 -6.93 0.38 -12.17
CA GLU A 38 -6.03 0.34 -13.33
C GLU A 38 -4.63 -0.15 -12.97
N ALA A 39 -4.13 0.27 -11.81
CA ALA A 39 -2.97 -0.38 -11.20
C ALA A 39 -3.34 -1.81 -10.85
N SER A 40 -2.54 -2.78 -11.31
CA SER A 40 -2.72 -4.18 -10.95
C SER A 40 -2.47 -4.39 -9.46
N TRP A 41 -3.11 -5.40 -8.89
CA TRP A 41 -2.92 -5.76 -7.48
C TRP A 41 -1.45 -6.08 -7.15
N SER A 42 -0.68 -6.64 -8.09
CA SER A 42 0.75 -6.90 -7.92
C SER A 42 1.57 -5.61 -7.82
N GLN A 43 1.25 -4.60 -8.62
CA GLN A 43 1.92 -3.29 -8.52
C GLN A 43 1.61 -2.61 -7.18
N LEU A 44 0.37 -2.73 -6.69
CA LEU A 44 0.00 -2.21 -5.38
C LEU A 44 0.74 -2.94 -4.25
N VAL A 45 0.78 -4.27 -4.28
CA VAL A 45 1.52 -5.07 -3.29
C VAL A 45 3.01 -4.71 -3.30
N GLU A 46 3.63 -4.57 -4.48
CA GLU A 46 5.04 -4.17 -4.59
C GLU A 46 5.31 -2.79 -3.97
N SER A 47 4.43 -1.81 -4.20
CA SER A 47 4.55 -0.50 -3.55
C SER A 47 4.41 -0.60 -2.02
N VAL A 48 3.47 -1.41 -1.52
CA VAL A 48 3.31 -1.65 -0.08
C VAL A 48 4.53 -2.35 0.51
N GLU A 49 5.09 -3.35 -0.16
CA GLU A 49 6.32 -4.03 0.27
C GLU A 49 7.47 -3.03 0.41
N ARG A 50 7.62 -2.09 -0.54
CA ARG A 50 8.64 -1.03 -0.44
C ARG A 50 8.40 -0.07 0.72
N ILE A 51 7.14 0.25 1.02
CA ILE A 51 6.76 1.08 2.18
C ILE A 51 7.15 0.36 3.47
N VAL A 52 6.70 -0.89 3.66
CA VAL A 52 6.98 -1.68 4.86
C VAL A 52 8.48 -1.84 5.08
N ASN A 53 9.24 -2.19 4.04
CA ASN A 53 10.70 -2.39 4.14
C ASN A 53 11.48 -1.10 4.46
N SER A 54 10.84 0.06 4.50
CA SER A 54 11.49 1.37 4.70
C SER A 54 11.19 2.03 6.04
N THR A 55 10.40 1.38 6.91
CA THR A 55 9.94 1.95 8.18
C THR A 55 9.62 0.85 9.20
N GLU A 56 9.74 1.17 10.49
CA GLU A 56 9.29 0.32 11.60
C GLU A 56 7.85 0.67 12.04
N LEU A 57 7.21 1.63 11.38
CA LEU A 57 5.85 2.04 11.71
C LEU A 57 4.82 1.02 11.21
N PRO A 58 3.74 0.76 11.99
CA PRO A 58 2.65 -0.08 11.53
C PRO A 58 1.99 0.54 10.28
N VAL A 59 1.77 -0.29 9.26
CA VAL A 59 1.18 0.13 7.98
C VAL A 59 -0.24 -0.43 7.86
N LEU A 60 -1.22 0.46 7.72
CA LEU A 60 -2.59 0.11 7.37
C LEU A 60 -2.77 0.26 5.86
N VAL A 61 -3.08 -0.83 5.18
CA VAL A 61 -3.36 -0.83 3.74
C VAL A 61 -4.83 -0.48 3.50
N GLY A 62 -5.08 0.49 2.62
CA GLY A 62 -6.42 0.92 2.28
C GLY A 62 -7.28 -0.21 1.70
N PRO A 63 -8.61 -0.16 1.88
CA PRO A 63 -9.50 -1.20 1.36
C PRO A 63 -9.54 -1.15 -0.17
N ASP A 64 -9.00 -2.20 -0.79
CA ASP A 64 -9.21 -2.45 -2.21
C ASP A 64 -10.55 -3.17 -2.37
N GLY A 65 -11.27 -2.92 -3.46
CA GLY A 65 -12.47 -3.71 -3.84
C GLY A 65 -12.16 -5.19 -4.17
N GLY A 66 -11.06 -5.74 -3.66
CA GLY A 66 -10.63 -7.12 -3.82
C GLY A 66 -10.04 -7.47 -5.19
N PHE A 67 -9.92 -6.49 -6.11
CA PHE A 67 -9.53 -6.71 -7.51
C PHE A 67 -10.32 -7.84 -8.19
N GLY A 68 -11.61 -7.95 -7.88
CA GLY A 68 -12.49 -8.99 -8.42
C GLY A 68 -13.48 -9.50 -7.38
N ASN A 69 -13.51 -10.82 -7.16
CA ASN A 69 -14.43 -11.47 -6.24
C ASN A 69 -13.73 -11.89 -4.92
N PHE A 70 -14.45 -12.65 -4.09
CA PHE A 70 -13.94 -13.17 -2.82
C PHE A 70 -12.59 -13.90 -2.94
N ASN A 71 -12.37 -14.69 -4.00
CA ASN A 71 -11.12 -15.43 -4.16
C ASN A 71 -9.94 -14.49 -4.43
N ASN A 72 -10.15 -13.43 -5.22
CA ASN A 72 -9.14 -12.39 -5.44
C ASN A 72 -8.83 -11.67 -4.13
N ALA A 73 -9.85 -11.26 -3.38
CA ALA A 73 -9.69 -10.60 -2.09
C ALA A 73 -8.91 -11.47 -1.09
N ARG A 74 -9.22 -12.77 -1.00
CA ARG A 74 -8.51 -13.71 -0.12
C ARG A 74 -7.03 -13.86 -0.51
N LEU A 75 -6.74 -13.93 -1.81
CA LEU A 75 -5.36 -14.03 -2.31
C LEU A 75 -4.56 -12.75 -2.04
N LEU A 76 -5.17 -11.59 -2.28
CA LEU A 76 -4.59 -10.28 -1.96
C LEU A 76 -4.28 -10.18 -0.47
N ALA A 77 -5.25 -10.48 0.40
CA ALA A 77 -5.05 -10.44 1.85
C ALA A 77 -3.92 -11.38 2.30
N ARG A 78 -3.79 -12.56 1.68
CA ARG A 78 -2.69 -13.49 1.95
C ARG A 78 -1.34 -12.93 1.51
N LYS A 79 -1.30 -12.19 0.40
CA LYS A 79 -0.08 -11.58 -0.15
C LYS A 79 0.35 -10.35 0.63
N LEU A 80 -0.58 -9.46 0.97
CA LEU A 80 -0.29 -8.32 1.85
C LEU A 80 0.21 -8.77 3.23
N ARG A 81 -0.31 -9.87 3.79
CA ARG A 81 0.23 -10.45 5.03
C ARG A 81 1.66 -11.01 4.90
N GLN A 82 2.09 -11.38 3.69
CA GLN A 82 3.48 -11.82 3.46
C GLN A 82 4.42 -10.63 3.28
N ALA A 83 3.88 -9.49 2.83
CA ALA A 83 4.57 -8.24 2.58
C ALA A 83 4.74 -7.35 3.83
N VAL A 84 3.87 -7.55 4.83
CA VAL A 84 3.82 -6.81 6.11
C VAL A 84 4.38 -7.67 7.23
#